data_AF-A0A972NDF6-F1
#
_entry.id   AF-A0A972NDF6-F1
#
_cell.length_a   1.000
_cell.length_b   1.000
_cell.length_c   1.000
_cell.angle_alpha   90.00
_cell.angle_beta   90.00
_cell.angle_gamma   90.00
#
_symmetry.space_group_name_H-M   'P 1'
#
loop_
_entity.id
_entity.type
_entity.pdbx_description
1 polymer ?
#
loop_
_entity_poly.entity_id
_entity_poly.type
_entity_poly.pdbx_seq_one_letter_code
_entity_poly.pdbx_strand_id
1 'polypeptide(L)'
;MKKKGVLAVLALFVLLSPLAVVEAAKGVPPREEQQTKTEIQYLWWLLPWKNAHEVQCQIAVYHPDKPTPDEIFAACGWDLYQAWVNTPPCPAAAQGKDVTSCKGYYLMFAGARKVTHTVTVKYPPPTVQLNLSQACQPALPHYTCPQPVQVVLHGVEFFPEAYINGIHAQVLPDADVACSTTDCVVTLPAVEGEEAQVYHLTFGASSSWGDQTPEYKADIRLTPSQNGQGVVVDVLSSQWQDQGVDACAQAWHAFPPVPAPTWATTPLDPQALNTNIPYALLAKQLIQHGIVDAHDCPQGGITESGANPCGMTKAREAVKAWQNQFNAPLLEAALETGIPAVLFKRIIAHESQFWPGGYPNTIEVGFGQLSPQGMDTLFLWEPQYFNAMCNEVLAPWLCQKGYLRLGAEEKKLLYGSLWVQANLTCSNCPYSLDLERAPESLSMFAHLVKAHCYQTGQTVTNLTRRSPGDVASYEDLWRFTLANYNGPNCIYTALWRTSKQEEPLDWAHVSQHFPEACQDVRGYVETILPFSVETPPPSQTQK
;
A
#
# COMPACT_ATOMS: atom_id res chain seq x y z
N MET A 1 -34.83 13.71 -86.69
CA MET A 1 -34.16 14.83 -85.97
C MET A 1 -35.21 15.84 -85.53
N LYS A 2 -35.15 16.25 -84.24
CA LYS A 2 -35.90 17.31 -83.51
C LYS A 2 -36.81 16.79 -82.37
N LYS A 3 -36.26 17.06 -81.16
CA LYS A 3 -36.76 17.09 -79.78
C LYS A 3 -38.28 17.03 -79.55
N LYS A 4 -38.70 16.22 -78.57
CA LYS A 4 -39.73 16.58 -77.59
C LYS A 4 -39.31 16.08 -76.20
N GLY A 5 -39.28 17.00 -75.24
CA GLY A 5 -38.87 16.77 -73.87
C GLY A 5 -39.95 16.07 -73.05
N VAL A 6 -39.50 15.31 -72.05
CA VAL A 6 -40.31 14.73 -71.00
C VAL A 6 -40.09 15.60 -69.76
N LEU A 7 -41.17 16.18 -69.23
CA LEU A 7 -41.18 16.88 -67.94
C LEU A 7 -42.06 16.08 -66.97
N ALA A 8 -41.56 15.98 -65.75
CA ALA A 8 -41.95 15.06 -64.69
C ALA A 8 -43.30 15.38 -64.03
N VAL A 9 -43.93 14.33 -63.50
CA VAL A 9 -44.82 14.41 -62.33
C VAL A 9 -44.32 13.39 -61.32
N LEU A 10 -43.65 13.88 -60.26
CA LEU A 10 -43.26 13.11 -59.09
C LEU A 10 -44.49 12.93 -58.19
N ALA A 11 -44.97 11.70 -58.03
CA ALA A 11 -45.94 11.34 -56.99
C ALA A 11 -45.17 10.79 -55.78
N LEU A 12 -45.25 11.51 -54.67
CA LEU A 12 -44.62 11.21 -53.39
C LEU A 12 -45.46 10.15 -52.65
N PHE A 13 -45.01 8.88 -52.64
CA PHE A 13 -45.59 7.85 -51.78
C PHE A 13 -44.94 7.93 -50.39
N VAL A 14 -45.69 8.46 -49.41
CA VAL A 14 -45.30 8.42 -47.99
C VAL A 14 -45.67 7.04 -47.44
N LEU A 15 -44.67 6.17 -47.31
CA LEU A 15 -44.77 4.91 -46.57
C LEU A 15 -44.68 5.21 -45.06
N LEU A 16 -45.82 5.21 -44.39
CA LEU A 16 -45.93 5.20 -42.93
C LEU A 16 -45.37 3.87 -42.40
N SER A 17 -44.14 3.90 -41.90
CA SER A 17 -43.57 2.81 -41.10
C SER A 17 -43.96 3.05 -39.64
N PRO A 18 -44.52 2.06 -38.91
CA PRO A 18 -44.75 2.22 -37.49
C PRO A 18 -43.37 2.33 -36.80
N LEU A 19 -43.15 3.46 -36.13
CA LEU A 19 -42.07 3.63 -35.17
C LEU A 19 -42.27 2.59 -34.07
N ALA A 20 -41.54 1.47 -34.16
CA ALA A 20 -41.28 0.66 -32.99
C ALA A 20 -40.50 1.54 -32.01
N VAL A 21 -41.14 1.92 -30.91
CA VAL A 21 -40.46 2.47 -29.75
C VAL A 21 -39.51 1.37 -29.28
N VAL A 22 -38.23 1.51 -29.60
CA VAL A 22 -37.18 0.76 -28.92
C VAL A 22 -37.14 1.35 -27.52
N GLU A 23 -37.79 0.67 -26.59
CA GLU A 23 -37.68 0.97 -25.17
C GLU A 23 -36.21 0.70 -24.80
N ALA A 24 -35.44 1.78 -24.59
CA ALA A 24 -34.08 1.67 -24.13
C ALA A 24 -34.09 0.84 -22.84
N ALA A 25 -33.25 -0.21 -22.78
CA ALA A 25 -33.00 -0.93 -21.54
C ALA A 25 -32.68 0.12 -20.46
N LYS A 26 -33.52 0.20 -19.42
CA LYS A 26 -33.26 1.08 -18.27
C LYS A 26 -31.95 0.61 -17.65
N GLY A 27 -30.85 1.30 -17.97
CA GLY A 27 -29.57 1.07 -17.31
C GLY A 27 -29.68 1.35 -15.81
N VAL A 28 -28.85 0.70 -15.01
CA VAL A 28 -28.75 1.01 -13.58
C VAL A 28 -28.44 2.51 -13.43
N PRO A 29 -29.18 3.25 -12.57
CA PRO A 29 -28.90 4.66 -12.34
C PRO A 29 -27.46 4.88 -11.84
N PRO A 30 -26.82 6.01 -12.20
CA PRO A 30 -25.50 6.33 -11.68
C PRO A 30 -25.52 6.45 -10.15
N ARG A 31 -24.47 5.96 -9.49
CA ARG A 31 -24.27 6.03 -8.03
C ARG A 31 -23.84 7.43 -7.60
N GLU A 32 -24.71 8.40 -7.82
CA GLU A 32 -24.43 9.80 -7.54
C GLU A 32 -25.65 10.49 -6.93
N GLU A 33 -25.42 11.34 -5.93
CA GLU A 33 -26.46 12.13 -5.29
C GLU A 33 -26.12 13.63 -5.41
N GLN A 34 -27.12 14.45 -5.74
CA GLN A 34 -26.98 15.90 -5.70
C GLN A 34 -27.23 16.40 -4.28
N GLN A 35 -26.15 16.78 -3.60
CA GLN A 35 -26.23 17.37 -2.28
C GLN A 35 -26.15 18.89 -2.36
N THR A 36 -27.05 19.56 -1.63
CA THR A 36 -27.03 21.02 -1.54
C THR A 36 -26.11 21.44 -0.41
N LYS A 37 -24.96 22.01 -0.75
CA LYS A 37 -23.97 22.50 0.22
C LYS A 37 -24.07 24.03 0.33
N THR A 38 -24.28 24.53 1.54
CA THR A 38 -24.20 25.96 1.83
C THR A 38 -22.87 26.26 2.49
N GLU A 39 -22.01 27.01 1.81
CA GLU A 39 -20.69 27.41 2.30
C GLU A 39 -20.54 28.93 2.27
N ILE A 40 -19.58 29.43 3.04
CA ILE A 40 -19.19 30.85 2.98
C ILE A 40 -18.12 30.98 1.91
N GLN A 41 -18.44 31.72 0.84
CA GLN A 41 -17.48 32.11 -0.19
C GLN A 41 -16.88 33.46 0.18
N TYR A 42 -15.56 33.51 0.28
CA TYR A 42 -14.77 34.72 0.51
C TYR A 42 -14.30 35.24 -0.85
N LEU A 43 -14.63 36.50 -1.14
CA LEU A 43 -14.30 37.17 -2.38
C LEU A 43 -13.12 38.12 -2.16
N TRP A 44 -12.11 37.96 -3.00
CA TRP A 44 -10.91 38.79 -3.03
C TRP A 44 -10.75 39.42 -4.40
N TRP A 45 -10.29 40.66 -4.44
CA TRP A 45 -9.99 41.37 -5.68
C TRP A 45 -8.48 41.55 -5.80
N LEU A 46 -7.96 41.22 -6.98
CA LEU A 46 -6.60 41.57 -7.37
C LEU A 46 -6.64 42.95 -8.04
N LEU A 47 -5.99 43.92 -7.41
CA LEU A 47 -6.03 45.33 -7.80
C LEU A 47 -4.62 45.84 -8.11
N PRO A 48 -4.44 46.66 -9.16
CA PRO A 48 -3.17 47.32 -9.41
C PRO A 48 -3.02 48.50 -8.44
N TRP A 49 -1.81 48.71 -7.93
CA TRP A 49 -1.53 49.84 -7.04
C TRP A 49 -1.82 51.21 -7.67
N LYS A 50 -1.46 51.36 -8.95
CA LYS A 50 -1.57 52.62 -9.69
C LYS A 50 -3.02 53.03 -9.99
N ASN A 51 -3.93 52.06 -10.15
CA ASN A 51 -5.32 52.24 -10.56
C ASN A 51 -6.28 51.35 -9.74
N ALA A 52 -6.38 51.60 -8.44
CA ALA A 52 -7.15 50.76 -7.50
C ALA A 52 -8.68 50.69 -7.75
N HIS A 53 -9.19 51.39 -8.76
CA HIS A 53 -10.60 51.33 -9.17
C HIS A 53 -10.90 50.24 -10.21
N GLU A 54 -9.87 49.61 -10.77
CA GLU A 54 -10.00 48.61 -11.82
C GLU A 54 -9.68 47.21 -11.26
N VAL A 55 -10.71 46.44 -10.95
CA VAL A 55 -10.58 45.03 -10.53
C VAL A 55 -10.07 44.21 -11.71
N GLN A 56 -8.87 43.66 -11.57
CA GLN A 56 -8.20 42.91 -12.65
C GLN A 56 -8.58 41.45 -12.64
N CYS A 57 -8.87 40.92 -11.45
CA CYS A 57 -9.34 39.56 -11.27
C CYS A 57 -10.15 39.46 -9.97
N GLN A 58 -11.22 38.65 -10.01
CA GLN A 58 -11.98 38.28 -8.82
C GLN A 58 -11.64 36.85 -8.46
N ILE A 59 -11.23 36.64 -7.22
CA ILE A 59 -10.83 35.35 -6.69
C ILE A 59 -11.86 34.95 -5.64
N ALA A 60 -12.47 33.79 -5.82
CA ALA A 60 -13.45 33.24 -4.90
C ALA A 60 -12.85 32.01 -4.23
N VAL A 61 -12.72 32.04 -2.90
CA VAL A 61 -12.20 30.93 -2.09
C VAL A 61 -13.21 30.54 -1.02
N TYR A 62 -13.13 29.29 -0.54
CA TYR A 62 -14.05 28.74 0.47
C TYR A 62 -13.40 28.62 1.86
N HIS A 63 -12.36 29.42 2.11
CA HIS A 63 -11.68 29.53 3.40
C HIS A 63 -11.46 31.01 3.78
N PRO A 64 -11.34 31.34 5.08
CA PRO A 64 -11.22 32.72 5.54
C PRO A 64 -9.86 33.37 5.26
N ASP A 65 -8.83 32.56 4.99
CA ASP A 65 -7.48 33.04 4.74
C ASP A 65 -7.35 33.73 3.37
N LYS A 66 -6.28 34.52 3.22
CA LYS A 66 -5.88 35.11 1.94
C LYS A 66 -5.65 34.00 0.89
N PRO A 67 -6.08 34.20 -0.38
CA PRO A 67 -5.90 33.22 -1.43
C PRO A 67 -4.45 32.78 -1.56
N THR A 68 -4.25 31.49 -1.74
CA THR A 68 -2.95 30.88 -2.02
C THR A 68 -2.47 31.24 -3.44
N PRO A 69 -1.16 31.12 -3.71
CA PRO A 69 -0.62 31.29 -5.06
C PRO A 69 -1.36 30.48 -6.13
N ASP A 70 -1.73 29.23 -5.81
CA ASP A 70 -2.42 28.32 -6.74
C ASP A 70 -3.85 28.77 -7.04
N GLU A 71 -4.58 29.26 -6.04
CA GLU A 71 -5.94 29.80 -6.22
C GLU A 71 -5.94 31.09 -7.04
N ILE A 72 -4.92 31.93 -6.86
CA ILE A 72 -4.73 33.15 -7.67
C ILE A 72 -4.42 32.76 -9.12
N PHE A 73 -3.53 31.78 -9.32
CA PHE A 73 -3.23 31.26 -10.64
C PHE A 73 -4.47 30.68 -11.33
N ALA A 74 -5.23 29.85 -10.61
CA ALA A 74 -6.45 29.22 -11.13
C ALA A 74 -7.52 30.25 -11.51
N ALA A 75 -7.71 31.31 -10.70
CA ALA A 75 -8.73 32.33 -10.94
C ALA A 75 -8.30 33.38 -11.98
N CYS A 76 -7.02 33.77 -11.99
CA CYS A 76 -6.53 34.94 -12.74
C CYS A 76 -5.67 34.59 -13.95
N GLY A 77 -5.24 33.33 -14.10
CA GLY A 77 -4.34 32.89 -15.15
C GLY A 77 -2.88 33.28 -14.92
N TRP A 78 -2.01 32.74 -15.80
CA TRP A 78 -0.55 32.82 -15.66
C TRP A 78 0.01 34.25 -15.62
N ASP A 79 -0.41 35.12 -16.55
CA ASP A 79 0.19 36.44 -16.72
C ASP A 79 -0.05 37.35 -15.50
N LEU A 80 -1.28 37.35 -14.96
CA LEU A 80 -1.64 38.11 -13.77
C LEU A 80 -1.01 37.51 -12.51
N TYR A 81 -0.95 36.18 -12.41
CA TYR A 81 -0.24 35.50 -11.34
C TYR A 81 1.25 35.90 -11.29
N GLN A 82 1.94 35.85 -12.43
CA GLN A 82 3.34 36.26 -12.55
C GLN A 82 3.54 37.75 -12.23
N ALA A 83 2.62 38.61 -12.64
CA ALA A 83 2.71 40.03 -12.33
C ALA A 83 2.49 40.31 -10.83
N TRP A 84 1.59 39.56 -10.18
CA TRP A 84 1.35 39.66 -8.74
C TRP A 84 2.53 39.12 -7.92
N VAL A 85 3.04 37.91 -8.21
CA VAL A 85 4.14 37.31 -7.43
C VAL A 85 5.42 38.14 -7.50
N ASN A 86 5.64 38.82 -8.63
CA ASN A 86 6.78 39.73 -8.84
C ASN A 86 6.50 41.16 -8.37
N THR A 87 5.40 41.42 -7.67
CA THR A 87 5.09 42.76 -7.15
C THR A 87 6.04 43.12 -6.01
N PRO A 88 6.82 44.22 -6.13
CA PRO A 88 7.70 44.65 -5.06
C PRO A 88 6.88 45.20 -3.87
N PRO A 89 7.46 45.23 -2.65
CA PRO A 89 6.81 45.85 -1.49
C PRO A 89 6.40 47.31 -1.77
N CYS A 90 5.26 47.74 -1.24
CA CYS A 90 4.76 49.12 -1.30
C CYS A 90 4.81 49.78 0.10
N PRO A 91 5.89 50.50 0.46
CA PRO A 91 6.04 51.08 1.80
C PRO A 91 4.99 52.16 2.13
N ALA A 92 4.47 52.86 1.11
CA ALA A 92 3.42 53.86 1.27
C ALA A 92 2.12 53.25 1.81
N ALA A 93 1.76 52.03 1.36
CA ALA A 93 0.58 51.31 1.83
C ALA A 93 0.68 50.95 3.32
N ALA A 94 1.86 50.51 3.78
CA ALA A 94 2.10 50.18 5.19
C ALA A 94 1.99 51.41 6.12
N GLN A 95 2.13 52.62 5.57
CA GLN A 95 2.06 53.88 6.30
C GLN A 95 0.73 54.63 6.09
N GLY A 96 -0.24 54.04 5.37
CA GLY A 96 -1.52 54.70 5.05
C GLY A 96 -1.38 55.94 4.15
N LYS A 97 -0.32 56.03 3.36
CA LYS A 97 -0.02 57.15 2.45
C LYS A 97 -0.46 56.83 1.02
N ASP A 98 -0.42 57.83 0.14
CA ASP A 98 -0.76 57.68 -1.28
C ASP A 98 0.04 56.55 -1.96
N VAL A 99 -0.67 55.59 -2.55
CA VAL A 99 -0.14 54.37 -3.16
C VAL A 99 -0.07 54.43 -4.68
N THR A 100 -0.46 55.54 -5.30
CA THR A 100 -0.50 55.70 -6.77
C THR A 100 0.87 55.53 -7.45
N SER A 101 1.96 55.71 -6.71
CA SER A 101 3.34 55.52 -7.17
C SER A 101 3.84 54.07 -7.06
N CYS A 102 3.11 53.18 -6.37
CA CYS A 102 3.48 51.78 -6.22
C CYS A 102 3.23 50.99 -7.52
N LYS A 103 4.10 50.00 -7.77
CA LYS A 103 4.05 49.13 -8.96
C LYS A 103 3.50 47.76 -8.57
N GLY A 104 2.82 47.10 -9.50
CA GLY A 104 2.29 45.75 -9.32
C GLY A 104 0.89 45.73 -8.71
N TYR A 105 0.57 44.65 -7.99
CA TYR A 105 -0.78 44.30 -7.57
C TYR A 105 -0.86 43.98 -6.08
N TYR A 106 -2.05 44.14 -5.50
CA TYR A 106 -2.35 43.71 -4.14
C TYR A 106 -3.70 43.02 -4.07
N LEU A 107 -3.86 42.19 -3.05
CA LEU A 107 -5.12 41.53 -2.74
C LEU A 107 -5.93 42.42 -1.79
N MET A 108 -7.17 42.67 -2.13
CA MET A 108 -8.14 43.33 -1.27
C MET A 108 -9.27 42.38 -0.96
N PHE A 109 -9.60 42.21 0.32
CA PHE A 109 -10.78 41.47 0.72
C PHE A 109 -12.04 42.25 0.34
N ALA A 110 -12.86 41.68 -0.54
CA ALA A 110 -14.07 42.32 -1.06
C ALA A 110 -15.31 41.96 -0.22
N GLY A 111 -15.30 40.84 0.48
CA GLY A 111 -16.37 40.42 1.38
C GLY A 111 -16.58 38.92 1.42
N ALA A 112 -17.56 38.48 2.19
CA ALA A 112 -17.98 37.09 2.26
C ALA A 112 -19.49 36.98 2.04
N ARG A 113 -19.91 35.93 1.32
CA ARG A 113 -21.33 35.64 1.09
C ARG A 113 -21.61 34.15 1.29
N LYS A 114 -22.80 33.83 1.79
CA LYS A 114 -23.28 32.44 1.79
C LYS A 114 -23.66 32.07 0.36
N VAL A 115 -23.04 31.02 -0.16
CA VAL A 115 -23.34 30.47 -1.48
C VAL A 115 -23.85 29.06 -1.27
N THR A 116 -25.07 28.83 -1.74
CA THR A 116 -25.63 27.48 -1.84
C THR A 116 -25.34 26.98 -3.25
N HIS A 117 -24.67 25.84 -3.34
CA HIS A 117 -24.38 25.18 -4.60
C HIS A 117 -24.66 23.68 -4.48
N THR A 118 -25.00 23.08 -5.62
CA THR A 118 -25.24 21.64 -5.69
C THR A 118 -23.93 20.95 -6.02
N VAL A 119 -23.51 20.03 -5.15
CA VAL A 119 -22.35 19.16 -5.36
C VAL A 119 -22.87 17.78 -5.69
N THR A 120 -22.35 17.19 -6.76
CA THR A 120 -22.61 15.79 -7.09
C THR A 120 -21.62 14.92 -6.31
N VAL A 121 -22.12 14.18 -5.32
CA VAL A 121 -21.34 13.21 -4.55
C VAL A 121 -21.41 11.87 -5.26
N LYS A 122 -20.26 11.25 -5.53
CA LYS A 122 -20.17 9.92 -6.13
C LYS A 122 -19.93 8.88 -5.04
N TYR A 123 -20.62 7.75 -5.13
CA TYR A 123 -20.48 6.63 -4.21
C TYR A 123 -19.82 5.43 -4.90
N PRO A 124 -18.97 4.66 -4.19
CA PRO A 124 -18.38 3.45 -4.75
C PRO A 124 -19.45 2.36 -4.97
N PRO A 125 -19.18 1.37 -5.84
CA PRO A 125 -20.02 0.18 -6.01
C PRO A 125 -20.06 -0.66 -4.72
N PRO A 126 -21.05 -1.55 -4.55
CA PRO A 126 -21.10 -2.41 -3.37
C PRO A 126 -19.93 -3.40 -3.38
N THR A 127 -19.61 -3.98 -2.23
CA THR A 127 -18.59 -5.03 -2.12
C THR A 127 -19.02 -6.16 -1.19
N VAL A 128 -18.24 -7.24 -1.13
CA VAL A 128 -18.46 -8.36 -0.20
C VAL A 128 -17.17 -8.63 0.56
N GLN A 129 -17.24 -8.59 1.87
CA GLN A 129 -16.16 -8.94 2.79
C GLN A 129 -16.20 -10.44 3.13
N LEU A 130 -15.04 -11.04 3.34
CA LEU A 130 -14.90 -12.45 3.71
C LEU A 130 -14.20 -12.58 5.06
N ASN A 131 -14.82 -13.33 5.98
CA ASN A 131 -14.30 -13.61 7.32
C ASN A 131 -14.50 -15.09 7.65
N LEU A 132 -13.76 -15.59 8.66
CA LEU A 132 -14.07 -16.86 9.30
C LEU A 132 -15.06 -16.63 10.46
N SER A 133 -15.83 -17.67 10.81
CA SER A 133 -16.68 -17.58 11.99
C SER A 133 -15.87 -17.34 13.27
N GLN A 134 -16.50 -16.71 14.26
CA GLN A 134 -15.87 -16.37 15.56
C GLN A 134 -15.38 -17.58 16.37
N ALA A 135 -15.72 -18.81 15.95
CA ALA A 135 -15.21 -20.04 16.55
C ALA A 135 -13.75 -20.34 16.15
N CYS A 136 -13.26 -19.69 15.09
CA CYS A 136 -11.87 -19.80 14.65
C CYS A 136 -10.95 -18.91 15.48
N GLN A 137 -9.81 -19.46 15.90
CA GLN A 137 -8.81 -18.76 16.69
C GLN A 137 -7.58 -18.45 15.82
N PRO A 138 -7.07 -17.20 15.83
CA PRO A 138 -5.90 -16.84 15.04
C PRO A 138 -4.62 -17.47 15.61
N ALA A 139 -3.84 -18.08 14.72
CA ALA A 139 -2.50 -18.62 14.96
C ALA A 139 -1.61 -18.26 13.75
N LEU A 140 -1.42 -16.95 13.56
CA LEU A 140 -0.99 -16.35 12.29
C LEU A 140 0.35 -16.94 11.77
N PRO A 141 0.41 -17.29 10.46
CA PRO A 141 -0.49 -16.86 9.39
C PRO A 141 -1.76 -17.73 9.22
N HIS A 142 -1.94 -18.73 10.09
CA HIS A 142 -3.06 -19.66 10.03
C HIS A 142 -4.18 -19.30 11.02
N TYR A 143 -5.28 -20.03 10.90
CA TYR A 143 -6.35 -20.09 11.89
C TYR A 143 -6.55 -21.53 12.37
N THR A 144 -6.96 -21.71 13.62
CA THR A 144 -7.44 -23.01 14.11
C THR A 144 -8.95 -22.94 14.27
N CYS A 145 -9.68 -23.80 13.56
CA CYS A 145 -11.13 -23.79 13.52
C CYS A 145 -11.73 -25.13 13.92
N PRO A 146 -12.89 -25.18 14.61
CA PRO A 146 -13.68 -26.40 14.70
C PRO A 146 -14.26 -26.76 13.31
N GLN A 147 -14.68 -28.03 13.16
CA GLN A 147 -15.40 -28.49 11.98
C GLN A 147 -16.91 -28.65 12.25
N PRO A 148 -17.77 -28.40 11.25
CA PRO A 148 -17.44 -27.89 9.91
C PRO A 148 -17.04 -26.41 9.94
N VAL A 149 -16.15 -25.99 9.02
CA VAL A 149 -15.67 -24.60 8.96
C VAL A 149 -16.75 -23.72 8.31
N GLN A 150 -17.01 -22.57 8.93
CA GLN A 150 -17.97 -21.59 8.44
C GLN A 150 -17.25 -20.33 7.98
N VAL A 151 -17.46 -19.98 6.71
CA VAL A 151 -17.03 -18.73 6.08
C VAL A 151 -18.22 -17.78 6.10
N VAL A 152 -18.00 -16.55 6.56
CA VAL A 152 -19.03 -15.51 6.63
C VAL A 152 -18.74 -14.49 5.54
N LEU A 153 -19.68 -14.34 4.62
CA LEU A 153 -19.67 -13.32 3.59
C LEU A 153 -20.58 -12.17 4.02
N HIS A 154 -20.04 -10.96 4.12
CA HIS A 154 -20.77 -9.77 4.52
C HIS A 154 -20.81 -8.75 3.37
N GLY A 155 -22.00 -8.47 2.87
CA GLY A 155 -22.20 -7.47 1.82
C GLY A 155 -22.13 -6.05 2.38
N VAL A 156 -21.38 -5.17 1.73
CA VAL A 156 -21.26 -3.76 2.11
C VAL A 156 -21.84 -2.88 1.01
N GLU A 157 -22.82 -2.07 1.38
CA GLU A 157 -23.42 -1.07 0.52
C GLU A 157 -23.01 0.34 0.98
N PHE A 158 -22.57 1.16 0.04
CA PHE A 158 -22.06 2.51 0.29
C PHE A 158 -23.06 3.60 -0.10
N PHE A 159 -24.09 3.26 -0.88
CA PHE A 159 -25.12 4.22 -1.28
C PHE A 159 -26.20 4.34 -0.18
N PRO A 160 -26.47 5.53 0.39
CA PRO A 160 -27.24 5.68 1.63
C PRO A 160 -28.65 5.06 1.66
N GLU A 161 -29.34 5.03 0.53
CA GLU A 161 -30.71 4.50 0.42
C GLU A 161 -30.76 3.06 -0.13
N ALA A 162 -29.62 2.48 -0.47
CA ALA A 162 -29.52 1.12 -0.98
C ALA A 162 -29.09 0.15 0.13
N TYR A 163 -29.36 -1.13 -0.09
CA TYR A 163 -28.88 -2.21 0.77
C TYR A 163 -28.58 -3.46 -0.07
N ILE A 164 -27.76 -4.36 0.48
CA ILE A 164 -27.50 -5.67 -0.13
C ILE A 164 -28.73 -6.55 0.05
N ASN A 165 -29.31 -7.00 -1.07
CA ASN A 165 -30.54 -7.81 -1.07
C ASN A 165 -30.29 -9.28 -1.46
N GLY A 166 -29.04 -9.64 -1.78
CA GLY A 166 -28.65 -11.03 -1.88
C GLY A 166 -27.15 -11.23 -2.06
N ILE A 167 -26.66 -12.35 -1.57
CA ILE A 167 -25.30 -12.84 -1.77
C ILE A 167 -25.38 -14.19 -2.45
N HIS A 168 -24.53 -14.40 -3.45
CA HIS A 168 -24.34 -15.68 -4.11
C HIS A 168 -22.90 -16.12 -3.94
N ALA A 169 -22.73 -17.42 -3.73
CA ALA A 169 -21.44 -18.06 -3.60
C ALA A 169 -21.48 -19.42 -4.27
N GLN A 170 -20.36 -19.86 -4.84
CA GLN A 170 -20.17 -21.19 -5.36
C GLN A 170 -18.91 -21.77 -4.74
N VAL A 171 -19.05 -22.91 -4.07
CA VAL A 171 -17.96 -23.69 -3.49
C VAL A 171 -17.71 -24.88 -4.39
N LEU A 172 -16.56 -24.92 -5.06
CA LEU A 172 -16.16 -26.09 -5.83
C LEU A 172 -15.46 -27.10 -4.92
N PRO A 173 -15.78 -28.41 -5.02
CA PRO A 173 -16.68 -29.04 -6.01
C PRO A 173 -18.16 -29.15 -5.59
N ASP A 174 -18.54 -28.73 -4.39
CA ASP A 174 -19.71 -29.25 -3.70
C ASP A 174 -21.05 -28.56 -4.01
N ALA A 175 -21.12 -27.22 -3.98
CA ALA A 175 -22.43 -26.54 -3.96
C ALA A 175 -22.44 -25.04 -4.27
N ASP A 176 -23.57 -24.58 -4.80
CA ASP A 176 -23.97 -23.17 -4.84
C ASP A 176 -24.72 -22.79 -3.55
N VAL A 177 -24.42 -21.63 -3.00
CA VAL A 177 -25.05 -21.04 -1.81
C VAL A 177 -25.65 -19.69 -2.21
N ALA A 178 -26.92 -19.47 -1.87
CA ALA A 178 -27.60 -18.21 -2.10
C ALA A 178 -28.31 -17.74 -0.82
N CYS A 179 -28.04 -16.52 -0.41
CA CYS A 179 -28.66 -15.88 0.74
C CYS A 179 -29.43 -14.64 0.29
N SER A 180 -30.62 -14.42 0.82
CA SER A 180 -31.45 -13.23 0.51
C SER A 180 -31.23 -12.08 1.52
N THR A 181 -30.05 -12.04 2.14
CA THR A 181 -29.68 -11.15 3.23
C THR A 181 -28.29 -10.58 3.00
N THR A 182 -27.94 -9.53 3.75
CA THR A 182 -26.60 -8.90 3.73
C THR A 182 -25.50 -9.83 4.26
N ASP A 183 -25.85 -10.79 5.12
CA ASP A 183 -24.91 -11.81 5.61
C ASP A 183 -25.23 -13.16 4.96
N CYS A 184 -24.19 -13.90 4.60
CA CYS A 184 -24.30 -15.25 4.07
C CYS A 184 -23.25 -16.17 4.67
N VAL A 185 -23.71 -17.27 5.28
CA VAL A 185 -22.82 -18.27 5.89
C VAL A 185 -22.64 -19.42 4.91
N VAL A 186 -21.40 -19.63 4.48
CA VAL A 186 -20.98 -20.73 3.63
C VAL A 186 -20.31 -21.77 4.52
N THR A 187 -20.89 -22.97 4.60
CA THR A 187 -20.32 -24.08 5.39
C THR A 187 -19.48 -24.96 4.47
N LEU A 188 -18.18 -25.05 4.76
CA LEU A 188 -17.27 -25.94 4.04
C LEU A 188 -17.43 -27.36 4.56
N PRO A 189 -17.37 -28.39 3.70
CA PRO A 189 -17.38 -29.77 4.13
C PRO A 189 -16.27 -30.07 5.15
N ALA A 190 -16.55 -31.06 5.99
CA ALA A 190 -15.52 -31.61 6.86
C ALA A 190 -14.41 -32.25 6.01
N VAL A 191 -13.17 -32.20 6.52
CA VAL A 191 -12.03 -32.82 5.85
C VAL A 191 -11.91 -34.21 6.44
N GLU A 192 -11.92 -35.23 5.58
CA GLU A 192 -11.71 -36.62 5.99
C GLU A 192 -10.27 -37.04 5.64
N GLY A 193 -9.59 -37.69 6.59
CA GLY A 193 -8.22 -38.17 6.39
C GLY A 193 -7.13 -37.21 6.91
N GLU A 194 -5.91 -37.42 6.43
CA GLU A 194 -4.71 -36.67 6.88
C GLU A 194 -4.24 -35.62 5.86
N GLU A 195 -4.81 -35.60 4.66
CA GLU A 195 -4.40 -34.68 3.59
C GLU A 195 -5.13 -33.34 3.69
N ALA A 196 -4.43 -32.28 3.29
CA ALA A 196 -5.02 -30.95 3.20
C ALA A 196 -5.97 -30.87 1.99
N GLN A 197 -7.10 -30.21 2.17
CA GLN A 197 -8.09 -29.98 1.11
C GLN A 197 -8.22 -28.49 0.80
N VAL A 198 -8.22 -28.14 -0.48
CA VAL A 198 -8.39 -26.76 -0.95
C VAL A 198 -9.80 -26.60 -1.54
N TYR A 199 -10.53 -25.62 -1.05
CA TYR A 199 -11.83 -25.21 -1.57
C TYR A 199 -11.68 -23.92 -2.35
N HIS A 200 -12.29 -23.89 -3.53
CA HIS A 200 -12.35 -22.69 -4.37
C HIS A 200 -13.73 -22.07 -4.24
N LEU A 201 -13.78 -20.86 -3.73
CA LEU A 201 -14.99 -20.08 -3.55
C LEU A 201 -15.03 -18.95 -4.60
N THR A 202 -16.11 -18.87 -5.38
CA THR A 202 -16.47 -17.65 -6.11
C THR A 202 -17.69 -17.02 -5.47
N PHE A 203 -17.74 -15.69 -5.34
CA PHE A 203 -18.84 -15.03 -4.64
C PHE A 203 -19.05 -13.58 -5.07
N GLY A 204 -20.27 -13.09 -4.84
CA GLY A 204 -20.66 -11.71 -5.11
C GLY A 204 -21.98 -11.35 -4.46
N ALA A 205 -22.40 -10.10 -4.62
CA ALA A 205 -23.66 -9.60 -4.06
C ALA A 205 -24.48 -8.79 -5.07
N SER A 206 -25.78 -8.74 -4.82
CA SER A 206 -26.74 -7.88 -5.50
C SER A 206 -27.19 -6.76 -4.56
N SER A 207 -27.33 -5.55 -5.11
CA SER A 207 -27.83 -4.39 -4.39
C SER A 207 -29.28 -4.10 -4.76
N SER A 208 -30.04 -3.55 -3.82
CA SER A 208 -31.37 -2.99 -4.05
C SER A 208 -31.34 -1.81 -5.03
N TRP A 209 -30.17 -1.21 -5.29
CA TRP A 209 -29.98 -0.18 -6.32
C TRP A 209 -30.12 -0.74 -7.75
N GLY A 210 -29.97 -2.06 -7.92
CA GLY A 210 -30.09 -2.76 -9.20
C GLY A 210 -28.78 -3.13 -9.86
N ASP A 211 -27.62 -2.82 -9.25
CA ASP A 211 -26.32 -3.34 -9.64
C ASP A 211 -25.86 -4.54 -8.79
N GLN A 212 -24.71 -5.09 -9.19
CA GLN A 212 -24.05 -6.22 -8.57
C GLN A 212 -22.58 -5.89 -8.33
N THR A 213 -21.97 -6.56 -7.35
CA THR A 213 -20.52 -6.52 -7.17
C THR A 213 -19.84 -7.23 -8.35
N PRO A 214 -18.54 -6.97 -8.59
CA PRO A 214 -17.70 -7.92 -9.28
C PRO A 214 -17.77 -9.31 -8.60
N GLU A 215 -17.47 -10.35 -9.37
CA GLU A 215 -17.24 -11.68 -8.80
C GLU A 215 -15.85 -11.71 -8.15
N TYR A 216 -15.82 -12.12 -6.89
CA TYR A 216 -14.61 -12.30 -6.10
C TYR A 216 -14.26 -13.78 -5.99
N LYS A 217 -12.99 -14.06 -5.66
CA LYS A 217 -12.47 -15.41 -5.49
C LYS A 217 -11.77 -15.56 -4.14
N ALA A 218 -11.86 -16.75 -3.57
CA ALA A 218 -11.07 -17.16 -2.43
C ALA A 218 -10.62 -18.61 -2.57
N ASP A 219 -9.37 -18.88 -2.24
CA ASP A 219 -8.86 -20.23 -2.03
C ASP A 219 -8.73 -20.46 -0.53
N ILE A 220 -9.39 -21.51 -0.03
CA ILE A 220 -9.42 -21.84 1.40
C ILE A 220 -8.86 -23.23 1.59
N ARG A 221 -7.71 -23.34 2.26
CA ARG A 221 -7.08 -24.63 2.57
C ARG A 221 -7.42 -25.05 3.98
N LEU A 222 -7.97 -26.26 4.11
CA LEU A 222 -8.23 -26.92 5.38
C LEU A 222 -7.23 -28.06 5.57
N THR A 223 -6.40 -27.97 6.60
CA THR A 223 -5.41 -29.00 6.96
C THR A 223 -5.82 -29.66 8.29
N PRO A 224 -5.99 -30.99 8.35
CA PRO A 224 -6.27 -31.70 9.60
C PRO A 224 -5.27 -31.35 10.71
N SER A 225 -5.77 -31.03 11.90
CA SER A 225 -4.91 -30.74 13.06
C SER A 225 -4.24 -32.01 13.56
N GLN A 226 -2.92 -31.98 13.80
CA GLN A 226 -2.16 -33.13 14.32
C GLN A 226 -2.65 -33.60 15.70
N ASN A 227 -3.29 -32.70 16.47
CA ASN A 227 -3.81 -33.02 17.81
C ASN A 227 -5.25 -33.58 17.77
N GLY A 228 -5.82 -33.79 16.57
CA GLY A 228 -7.18 -34.32 16.37
C GLY A 228 -8.30 -33.35 16.76
N GLN A 229 -7.98 -32.09 17.07
CA GLN A 229 -8.96 -31.06 17.41
C GLN A 229 -9.02 -30.01 16.28
N GLY A 230 -10.11 -30.06 15.51
CA GLY A 230 -10.39 -29.09 14.46
C GLY A 230 -9.47 -29.19 13.25
N VAL A 231 -9.34 -28.09 12.52
CA VAL A 231 -8.49 -27.93 11.35
C VAL A 231 -7.70 -26.63 11.40
N VAL A 232 -6.52 -26.65 10.80
CA VAL A 232 -5.77 -25.45 10.45
C VAL A 232 -6.34 -24.90 9.14
N VAL A 233 -6.65 -23.61 9.11
CA VAL A 233 -7.30 -22.93 7.99
C VAL A 233 -6.41 -21.82 7.47
N ASP A 234 -6.21 -21.82 6.16
CA ASP A 234 -5.58 -20.73 5.42
C ASP A 234 -6.57 -20.13 4.42
N VAL A 235 -6.51 -18.82 4.23
CA VAL A 235 -7.39 -18.10 3.31
C VAL A 235 -6.57 -17.20 2.40
N LEU A 236 -6.78 -17.30 1.10
CA LEU A 236 -6.26 -16.38 0.09
C LEU A 236 -7.44 -15.69 -0.60
N SER A 237 -7.73 -14.45 -0.21
CA SER A 237 -8.71 -13.61 -0.91
C SER A 237 -8.38 -12.13 -0.76
N SER A 238 -8.64 -11.34 -1.81
CA SER A 238 -8.59 -9.88 -1.73
C SER A 238 -9.72 -9.27 -0.88
N GLN A 239 -10.75 -10.05 -0.55
CA GLN A 239 -11.88 -9.62 0.28
C GLN A 239 -11.72 -10.00 1.76
N TRP A 240 -10.64 -10.69 2.11
CA TRP A 240 -10.36 -11.06 3.49
C TRP A 240 -10.25 -9.84 4.39
N GLN A 241 -10.96 -9.83 5.52
CA GLN A 241 -10.96 -8.70 6.47
C GLN A 241 -10.32 -9.00 7.82
N ASP A 242 -10.17 -10.26 8.21
CA ASP A 242 -9.53 -10.55 9.49
C ASP A 242 -8.01 -10.30 9.42
N GLN A 243 -7.36 -10.26 10.58
CA GLN A 243 -5.92 -9.97 10.64
C GLN A 243 -5.07 -11.10 10.05
N GLY A 244 -3.90 -10.76 9.51
CA GLY A 244 -2.83 -11.75 9.33
C GLY A 244 -2.97 -12.75 8.19
N VAL A 245 -3.74 -12.43 7.14
CA VAL A 245 -3.45 -13.03 5.83
C VAL A 245 -2.12 -12.47 5.36
N ASP A 246 -1.21 -13.39 5.09
CA ASP A 246 0.09 -13.04 4.54
C ASP A 246 -0.10 -12.41 3.15
N ALA A 247 0.18 -11.12 3.02
CA ALA A 247 -0.03 -10.40 1.77
C ALA A 247 0.85 -10.93 0.63
N CYS A 248 1.98 -11.52 0.98
CA CYS A 248 2.89 -12.15 0.04
C CYS A 248 2.37 -13.51 -0.40
N ALA A 249 1.81 -14.31 0.51
CA ALA A 249 1.05 -15.52 0.15
C ALA A 249 -0.08 -15.19 -0.84
N GLN A 250 -0.80 -14.09 -0.61
CA GLN A 250 -1.83 -13.58 -1.53
C GLN A 250 -1.24 -13.17 -2.89
N ALA A 251 -0.12 -12.45 -2.90
CA ALA A 251 0.54 -12.02 -4.13
C ALA A 251 1.04 -13.18 -5.00
N TRP A 252 1.36 -14.30 -4.37
CA TRP A 252 1.93 -15.47 -5.04
C TRP A 252 0.93 -16.60 -5.28
N HIS A 253 -0.26 -16.51 -4.69
CA HIS A 253 -1.19 -17.63 -4.55
C HIS A 253 -0.49 -18.89 -3.98
N ALA A 254 0.29 -18.69 -2.92
CA ALA A 254 1.10 -19.72 -2.30
C ALA A 254 0.79 -19.79 -0.80
N PHE A 255 0.14 -20.86 -0.35
CA PHE A 255 -0.14 -21.02 1.07
C PHE A 255 1.16 -21.25 1.88
N PRO A 256 1.31 -20.65 3.07
CA PRO A 256 2.43 -20.97 3.97
C PRO A 256 2.44 -22.47 4.33
N PRO A 257 3.57 -23.09 4.66
CA PRO A 257 3.57 -24.48 5.13
C PRO A 257 2.83 -24.62 6.47
N VAL A 258 2.35 -25.84 6.79
CA VAL A 258 1.71 -26.14 8.09
C VAL A 258 2.53 -27.23 8.80
N PRO A 259 3.14 -26.93 9.98
CA PRO A 259 3.18 -25.63 10.63
C PRO A 259 4.08 -24.61 9.89
N ALA A 260 3.74 -23.32 10.00
CA ALA A 260 4.60 -22.26 9.48
C ALA A 260 5.97 -22.26 10.19
N PRO A 261 7.08 -21.99 9.47
CA PRO A 261 8.37 -21.81 10.11
C PRO A 261 8.33 -20.60 11.03
N THR A 262 9.10 -20.62 12.12
CA THR A 262 9.04 -19.58 13.17
C THR A 262 9.31 -18.16 12.67
N TRP A 263 9.99 -17.99 11.54
CA TRP A 263 10.22 -16.68 10.95
C TRP A 263 8.98 -16.13 10.22
N ALA A 264 8.09 -17.01 9.75
CA ALA A 264 6.88 -16.67 9.02
C ALA A 264 5.65 -16.49 9.94
N THR A 265 5.85 -16.37 11.25
CA THR A 265 4.75 -16.20 12.22
C THR A 265 4.57 -14.75 12.65
N THR A 266 3.35 -14.44 13.09
CA THR A 266 3.00 -13.16 13.70
C THR A 266 2.37 -13.41 15.07
N PRO A 267 3.05 -13.10 16.18
CA PRO A 267 2.46 -13.24 17.51
C PRO A 267 1.37 -12.19 17.74
N LEU A 268 0.39 -12.50 18.59
CA LEU A 268 -0.68 -11.56 18.96
C LEU A 268 -0.25 -10.58 20.07
N ASP A 269 0.83 -10.88 20.78
CA ASP A 269 1.41 -10.04 21.84
C ASP A 269 2.78 -9.49 21.39
N PRO A 270 2.97 -8.15 21.37
CA PRO A 270 4.26 -7.53 21.10
C PRO A 270 5.42 -8.04 21.97
N GLN A 271 5.16 -8.51 23.21
CA GLN A 271 6.21 -9.04 24.08
C GLN A 271 6.83 -10.33 23.55
N ALA A 272 6.08 -11.11 22.77
CA ALA A 272 6.60 -12.33 22.14
C ALA A 272 7.64 -12.04 21.05
N LEU A 273 7.73 -10.78 20.59
CA LEU A 273 8.80 -10.33 19.68
C LEU A 273 10.09 -9.95 20.40
N ASN A 274 10.15 -10.01 21.74
CA ASN A 274 11.34 -9.57 22.49
C ASN A 274 12.60 -10.36 22.11
N THR A 275 13.68 -9.63 21.81
CA THR A 275 15.01 -10.18 21.50
C THR A 275 16.07 -9.59 22.42
N ASN A 276 17.22 -10.26 22.56
CA ASN A 276 18.35 -9.76 23.35
C ASN A 276 19.66 -9.84 22.57
N ILE A 277 19.61 -9.47 21.28
CA ILE A 277 20.76 -9.60 20.38
C ILE A 277 21.75 -8.44 20.64
N PRO A 278 23.06 -8.72 20.80
CA PRO A 278 24.07 -7.70 21.09
C PRO A 278 24.50 -6.97 19.81
N TYR A 279 23.64 -6.07 19.31
CA TYR A 279 23.89 -5.29 18.10
C TYR A 279 25.02 -4.26 18.29
N ALA A 280 26.17 -4.51 17.64
CA ALA A 280 27.36 -3.70 17.79
C ALA A 280 27.28 -2.32 17.12
N LEU A 281 26.57 -2.19 15.99
CA LEU A 281 26.35 -0.89 15.36
C LEU A 281 25.34 -0.07 16.15
N LEU A 282 24.28 -0.71 16.66
CA LEU A 282 23.34 -0.03 17.57
C LEU A 282 24.05 0.45 18.84
N ALA A 283 24.86 -0.40 19.48
CA ALA A 283 25.63 0.00 20.66
C ALA A 283 26.52 1.23 20.39
N LYS A 284 27.17 1.26 19.22
CA LYS A 284 27.94 2.43 18.77
C LYS A 284 27.07 3.67 18.65
N GLN A 285 25.91 3.58 18.02
CA GLN A 285 24.98 4.71 17.89
C GLN A 285 24.51 5.24 19.26
N LEU A 286 24.12 4.33 20.16
CA LEU A 286 23.70 4.70 21.52
C LEU A 286 24.81 5.42 22.30
N ILE A 287 26.07 5.01 22.14
CA ILE A 287 27.22 5.69 22.75
C ILE A 287 27.47 7.04 22.09
N GLN A 288 27.50 7.10 20.76
CA GLN A 288 27.78 8.33 20.00
C GLN A 288 26.75 9.43 20.26
N HIS A 289 25.49 9.06 20.48
CA HIS A 289 24.40 9.99 20.78
C HIS A 289 24.22 10.27 22.28
N GLY A 290 25.15 9.80 23.13
CA GLY A 290 25.16 10.08 24.57
C GLY A 290 24.05 9.38 25.35
N ILE A 291 23.37 8.39 24.76
CA ILE A 291 22.37 7.56 25.46
C ILE A 291 23.07 6.60 26.44
N VAL A 292 24.28 6.17 26.10
CA VAL A 292 25.14 5.34 26.95
C VAL A 292 26.46 6.05 27.17
N ASP A 293 26.86 6.21 28.43
CA ASP A 293 28.19 6.70 28.78
C ASP A 293 29.22 5.56 28.80
N ALA A 294 30.22 5.68 27.93
CA ALA A 294 31.34 4.75 27.81
C ALA A 294 32.70 5.49 27.78
N HIS A 295 32.80 6.70 28.33
CA HIS A 295 34.03 7.49 28.31
C HIS A 295 35.22 6.79 29.02
N ASP A 296 34.93 5.90 29.96
CA ASP A 296 35.91 5.09 30.69
C ASP A 296 36.41 3.88 29.90
N CYS A 297 35.77 3.56 28.77
CA CYS A 297 36.23 2.52 27.87
C CYS A 297 37.37 3.00 26.95
N PRO A 298 38.28 2.10 26.54
CA PRO A 298 39.26 2.40 25.49
C PRO A 298 38.57 2.97 24.25
N GLN A 299 39.11 4.07 23.71
CA GLN A 299 38.55 4.81 22.55
C GLN A 299 37.07 5.22 22.75
N GLY A 300 36.63 5.45 23.99
CA GLY A 300 35.24 5.78 24.28
C GLY A 300 34.25 4.64 24.01
N GLY A 301 34.74 3.40 23.94
CA GLY A 301 33.89 2.21 23.73
C GLY A 301 33.54 1.91 22.27
N ILE A 302 34.06 2.66 21.30
CA ILE A 302 33.67 2.56 19.88
C ILE A 302 34.84 2.22 18.95
N THR A 303 34.51 1.66 17.79
CA THR A 303 35.41 1.36 16.65
C THR A 303 34.73 1.74 15.33
N GLU A 304 35.41 1.56 14.19
CA GLU A 304 34.80 1.74 12.88
C GLU A 304 33.60 0.81 12.67
N SER A 305 33.74 -0.47 13.01
CA SER A 305 32.73 -1.52 12.77
C SER A 305 31.64 -1.65 13.84
N GLY A 306 31.63 -0.81 14.88
CA GLY A 306 30.67 -0.90 15.99
C GLY A 306 31.30 -0.61 17.36
N ALA A 307 30.62 -0.94 18.44
CA ALA A 307 31.17 -0.83 19.79
C ALA A 307 32.23 -1.92 20.04
N ASN A 308 33.29 -1.58 20.77
CA ASN A 308 34.29 -2.55 21.23
C ASN A 308 33.73 -3.37 22.42
N PRO A 309 34.42 -4.43 22.91
CA PRO A 309 33.90 -5.25 24.00
C PRO A 309 33.50 -4.48 25.26
N CYS A 310 34.26 -3.44 25.65
CA CYS A 310 33.91 -2.59 26.79
C CYS A 310 32.64 -1.78 26.52
N GLY A 311 32.54 -1.14 25.36
CA GLY A 311 31.34 -0.40 24.94
C GLY A 311 30.11 -1.30 24.83
N MET A 312 30.26 -2.52 24.34
CA MET A 312 29.20 -3.53 24.30
C MET A 312 28.70 -3.92 25.68
N THR A 313 29.60 -4.06 26.66
CA THR A 313 29.21 -4.31 28.05
C THR A 313 28.44 -3.13 28.63
N LYS A 314 28.92 -1.90 28.42
CA LYS A 314 28.25 -0.67 28.89
C LYS A 314 26.86 -0.49 28.27
N ALA A 315 26.73 -0.76 26.97
CA ALA A 315 25.50 -0.54 26.22
C ALA A 315 24.49 -1.69 26.30
N ARG A 316 24.80 -2.81 26.97
CA ARG A 316 24.03 -4.06 26.87
C ARG A 316 22.54 -3.90 27.15
N GLU A 317 22.18 -3.27 28.26
CA GLU A 317 20.78 -3.06 28.63
C GLU A 317 20.09 -2.02 27.74
N ALA A 318 20.81 -0.97 27.31
CA ALA A 318 20.27 0.04 26.40
C ALA A 318 19.99 -0.56 25.01
N VAL A 319 20.87 -1.40 24.48
CA VAL A 319 20.66 -2.16 23.23
C VAL A 319 19.44 -3.07 23.32
N LYS A 320 19.26 -3.74 24.46
CA LYS A 320 18.09 -4.60 24.71
C LYS A 320 16.79 -3.78 24.80
N ALA A 321 16.80 -2.65 25.50
CA ALA A 321 15.63 -1.79 25.60
C ALA A 321 15.28 -1.20 24.22
N TRP A 322 16.27 -0.68 23.51
CA TRP A 322 16.09 -0.01 22.23
C TRP A 322 15.53 -0.93 21.14
N GLN A 323 16.04 -2.16 21.01
CA GLN A 323 15.55 -3.09 19.98
C GLN A 323 14.12 -3.61 20.24
N ASN A 324 13.58 -3.41 21.45
CA ASN A 324 12.28 -3.95 21.85
C ASN A 324 11.21 -2.87 22.06
N GLN A 325 11.58 -1.60 22.20
CA GLN A 325 10.61 -0.50 22.33
C GLN A 325 9.69 -0.37 21.10
N PHE A 326 10.14 -0.83 19.94
CA PHE A 326 9.40 -0.77 18.68
C PHE A 326 8.50 -1.98 18.42
N ASN A 327 8.41 -2.96 19.33
CA ASN A 327 7.66 -4.20 19.04
C ASN A 327 6.17 -3.96 18.79
N ALA A 328 5.54 -3.03 19.53
CA ALA A 328 4.12 -2.73 19.37
C ALA A 328 3.82 -2.08 18.01
N PRO A 329 4.46 -0.97 17.61
CA PRO A 329 4.22 -0.38 16.29
C PRO A 329 4.70 -1.29 15.14
N LEU A 330 5.73 -2.12 15.34
CA LEU A 330 6.14 -3.12 14.37
C LEU A 330 5.06 -4.19 14.16
N LEU A 331 4.47 -4.69 15.25
CA LEU A 331 3.38 -5.66 15.17
C LEU A 331 2.15 -5.06 14.48
N GLU A 332 1.81 -3.81 14.78
CA GLU A 332 0.72 -3.10 14.12
C GLU A 332 0.94 -2.99 12.61
N ALA A 333 2.13 -2.53 12.19
CA ALA A 333 2.50 -2.46 10.77
C ALA A 333 2.47 -3.84 10.09
N ALA A 334 2.93 -4.88 10.77
CA ALA A 334 2.90 -6.26 10.28
C ALA A 334 1.46 -6.79 10.10
N LEU A 335 0.56 -6.49 11.03
CA LEU A 335 -0.86 -6.88 10.94
C LEU A 335 -1.60 -6.09 9.85
N GLU A 336 -1.32 -4.79 9.71
CA GLU A 336 -1.88 -3.92 8.67
C GLU A 336 -1.52 -4.42 7.27
N THR A 337 -0.26 -4.81 7.07
CA THR A 337 0.28 -5.15 5.76
C THR A 337 0.28 -6.64 5.45
N GLY A 338 0.05 -7.50 6.44
CA GLY A 338 0.15 -8.95 6.27
C GLY A 338 1.60 -9.44 6.11
N ILE A 339 2.61 -8.70 6.57
CA ILE A 339 3.99 -9.20 6.59
C ILE A 339 4.22 -9.98 7.90
N PRO A 340 4.85 -11.17 7.89
CA PRO A 340 5.14 -11.89 9.12
C PRO A 340 5.99 -11.06 10.09
N ALA A 341 5.49 -10.79 11.30
CA ALA A 341 6.12 -9.84 12.22
C ALA A 341 7.52 -10.30 12.67
N VAL A 342 7.74 -11.60 12.82
CA VAL A 342 9.07 -12.13 13.16
C VAL A 342 10.06 -11.88 12.02
N LEU A 343 9.67 -12.12 10.76
CA LEU A 343 10.49 -11.81 9.60
C LEU A 343 10.73 -10.31 9.48
N PHE A 344 9.69 -9.49 9.62
CA PHE A 344 9.79 -8.04 9.53
C PHE A 344 10.80 -7.49 10.55
N LYS A 345 10.75 -7.99 11.79
CA LYS A 345 11.75 -7.66 12.82
C LYS A 345 13.17 -8.11 12.46
N ARG A 346 13.34 -9.27 11.82
CA ARG A 346 14.65 -9.74 11.33
C ARG A 346 15.21 -8.87 10.22
N ILE A 347 14.36 -8.40 9.30
CA ILE A 347 14.77 -7.47 8.24
C ILE A 347 15.28 -6.17 8.89
N ILE A 348 14.50 -5.54 9.77
CA ILE A 348 14.91 -4.30 10.47
C ILE A 348 16.22 -4.50 11.27
N ALA A 349 16.35 -5.64 11.94
CA ALA A 349 17.56 -6.00 12.66
C ALA A 349 18.80 -6.02 11.76
N HIS A 350 18.65 -6.52 10.53
CA HIS A 350 19.73 -6.57 9.56
C HIS A 350 20.01 -5.19 8.95
N GLU A 351 18.96 -4.47 8.53
CA GLU A 351 19.07 -3.18 7.83
C GLU A 351 19.68 -2.08 8.69
N SER A 352 19.15 -1.90 9.89
CA SER A 352 19.45 -0.72 10.71
C SER A 352 19.91 -1.06 12.11
N GLN A 353 19.84 -2.34 12.50
CA GLN A 353 19.94 -2.75 13.90
C GLN A 353 19.02 -1.90 14.80
N PHE A 354 17.82 -1.57 14.30
CA PHE A 354 16.80 -0.73 14.95
C PHE A 354 17.19 0.74 15.15
N TRP A 355 18.22 1.26 14.47
CA TRP A 355 18.53 2.68 14.46
C TRP A 355 17.76 3.41 13.34
N PRO A 356 16.80 4.30 13.64
CA PRO A 356 15.92 4.86 12.61
C PRO A 356 16.44 6.15 11.95
N GLY A 357 17.62 6.62 12.33
CA GLY A 357 18.26 7.81 11.76
C GLY A 357 19.02 7.51 10.47
N GLY A 358 19.50 8.56 9.81
CA GLY A 358 20.45 8.45 8.71
C GLY A 358 21.87 8.20 9.21
N TYR A 359 22.68 7.51 8.42
CA TYR A 359 24.12 7.39 8.67
C TYR A 359 24.88 8.49 7.90
N PRO A 360 25.99 9.01 8.44
CA PRO A 360 26.81 9.96 7.69
C PRO A 360 27.31 9.35 6.37
N ASN A 361 27.16 10.10 5.27
CA ASN A 361 27.58 9.73 3.92
C ASN A 361 26.82 8.55 3.28
N THR A 362 25.66 8.16 3.81
CA THR A 362 24.73 7.25 3.13
C THR A 362 23.54 8.03 2.57
N ILE A 363 22.99 7.55 1.46
CA ILE A 363 21.73 8.10 0.89
C ILE A 363 20.51 7.41 1.53
N GLU A 364 20.73 6.21 2.06
CA GLU A 364 19.72 5.36 2.71
C GLU A 364 19.42 5.80 4.13
N VAL A 365 18.14 5.70 4.52
CA VAL A 365 17.61 6.22 5.78
C VAL A 365 16.54 5.33 6.40
N GLY A 366 16.34 5.44 7.71
CA GLY A 366 15.23 4.79 8.40
C GLY A 366 15.47 3.32 8.77
N PHE A 367 14.44 2.69 9.33
CA PHE A 367 14.50 1.30 9.80
C PHE A 367 14.87 0.30 8.71
N GLY A 368 14.44 0.58 7.48
CA GLY A 368 14.67 -0.24 6.29
C GLY A 368 15.59 0.40 5.26
N GLN A 369 16.48 1.31 5.66
CA GLN A 369 17.52 1.89 4.79
C GLN A 369 17.01 2.27 3.38
N LEU A 370 15.93 3.06 3.33
CA LEU A 370 15.20 3.37 2.11
C LEU A 370 16.07 4.13 1.09
N SER A 371 16.19 3.59 -0.11
CA SER A 371 16.81 4.23 -1.27
C SER A 371 15.78 4.87 -2.22
N PRO A 372 16.17 5.78 -3.12
CA PRO A 372 15.27 6.29 -4.17
C PRO A 372 14.62 5.19 -5.02
N GLN A 373 15.37 4.11 -5.32
CA GLN A 373 14.86 2.95 -6.07
C GLN A 373 13.83 2.15 -5.25
N GLY A 374 13.99 2.09 -3.93
CA GLY A 374 12.97 1.55 -3.03
C GLY A 374 11.67 2.35 -3.08
N MET A 375 11.77 3.69 -3.16
CA MET A 375 10.60 4.57 -3.29
C MET A 375 9.83 4.34 -4.59
N ASP A 376 10.54 4.16 -5.72
CA ASP A 376 9.91 3.78 -7.00
C ASP A 376 9.13 2.46 -6.85
N THR A 377 9.72 1.47 -6.19
CA THR A 377 9.10 0.16 -6.01
C THR A 377 7.82 0.25 -5.18
N LEU A 378 7.85 0.96 -4.05
CA LEU A 378 6.66 1.18 -3.23
C LEU A 378 5.51 1.78 -4.05
N PHE A 379 5.75 2.88 -4.77
CA PHE A 379 4.69 3.54 -5.53
C PHE A 379 4.20 2.76 -6.76
N LEU A 380 5.03 1.90 -7.34
CA LEU A 380 4.64 1.06 -8.48
C LEU A 380 3.75 -0.11 -8.07
N TRP A 381 4.02 -0.70 -6.91
CA TRP A 381 3.43 -1.98 -6.52
C TRP A 381 2.44 -1.89 -5.36
N GLU A 382 2.33 -0.73 -4.70
CA GLU A 382 1.25 -0.42 -3.76
C GLU A 382 0.41 0.77 -4.25
N PRO A 383 -0.54 0.57 -5.20
CA PRO A 383 -1.33 1.65 -5.78
C PRO A 383 -2.17 2.42 -4.74
N GLN A 384 -2.64 1.74 -3.70
CA GLN A 384 -3.40 2.39 -2.63
C GLN A 384 -2.51 3.34 -1.82
N TYR A 385 -1.30 2.90 -1.46
CA TYR A 385 -0.30 3.74 -0.80
C TYR A 385 0.09 4.92 -1.68
N PHE A 386 0.38 4.68 -2.97
CA PHE A 386 0.64 5.74 -3.94
C PHE A 386 -0.50 6.76 -4.01
N ASN A 387 -1.75 6.30 -4.11
CA ASN A 387 -2.89 7.19 -4.21
C ASN A 387 -3.07 8.04 -2.95
N ALA A 388 -2.93 7.46 -1.76
CA ALA A 388 -3.02 8.21 -0.50
C ALA A 388 -1.94 9.31 -0.45
N MET A 389 -0.67 8.91 -0.61
CA MET A 389 0.47 9.83 -0.54
C MET A 389 0.46 10.88 -1.65
N CYS A 390 0.08 10.49 -2.87
CA CYS A 390 0.02 11.41 -3.99
C CYS A 390 -1.03 12.50 -3.76
N ASN A 391 -2.21 12.16 -3.25
CA ASN A 391 -3.26 13.16 -3.00
C ASN A 391 -2.92 14.09 -1.82
N GLU A 392 -2.02 13.69 -0.93
CA GLU A 392 -1.50 14.56 0.13
C GLU A 392 -0.46 15.57 -0.41
N VAL A 393 0.38 15.14 -1.35
CA VAL A 393 1.53 15.93 -1.83
C VAL A 393 1.24 16.71 -3.13
N LEU A 394 0.39 16.17 -4.01
CA LEU A 394 0.14 16.65 -5.36
C LEU A 394 -1.35 16.88 -5.62
N ALA A 395 -1.66 17.64 -6.67
CA ALA A 395 -3.04 17.85 -7.10
C ALA A 395 -3.71 16.53 -7.56
N PRO A 396 -4.98 16.25 -7.20
CA PRO A 396 -5.62 14.96 -7.48
C PRO A 396 -5.63 14.51 -8.94
N TRP A 397 -5.72 15.46 -9.89
CA TRP A 397 -5.71 15.16 -11.34
C TRP A 397 -4.36 14.65 -11.84
N LEU A 398 -3.25 14.95 -11.15
CA LEU A 398 -1.94 14.36 -11.44
C LEU A 398 -1.91 12.90 -10.99
N CYS A 399 -2.43 12.61 -9.80
CA CYS A 399 -2.47 11.28 -9.21
C CYS A 399 -3.31 10.30 -10.03
N GLN A 400 -4.42 10.75 -10.62
CA GLN A 400 -5.26 9.96 -11.52
C GLN A 400 -4.54 9.43 -12.77
N LYS A 401 -3.39 10.01 -13.15
CA LYS A 401 -2.57 9.50 -14.26
C LYS A 401 -1.82 8.21 -13.91
N GLY A 402 -1.65 7.91 -12.62
CA GLY A 402 -0.82 6.83 -12.11
C GLY A 402 0.67 7.18 -12.08
N TYR A 403 1.42 6.50 -11.20
CA TYR A 403 2.81 6.81 -10.89
C TYR A 403 3.75 6.86 -12.11
N LEU A 404 3.60 5.90 -13.03
CA LEU A 404 4.43 5.83 -14.25
C LEU A 404 4.30 7.04 -15.18
N ARG A 405 3.19 7.79 -15.09
CA ARG A 405 2.90 8.94 -15.95
C ARG A 405 3.20 10.29 -15.28
N LEU A 406 3.72 10.27 -14.06
CA LEU A 406 4.21 11.48 -13.39
C LEU A 406 5.54 11.92 -14.02
N GLY A 407 5.73 13.24 -14.13
CA GLY A 407 7.00 13.83 -14.55
C GLY A 407 8.06 13.73 -13.45
N ALA A 408 9.29 14.09 -13.80
CA ALA A 408 10.42 13.97 -12.89
C ALA A 408 10.28 14.87 -11.65
N GLU A 409 9.71 16.06 -11.79
CA GLU A 409 9.54 17.00 -10.67
C GLU A 409 8.42 16.53 -9.72
N GLU A 410 7.31 16.01 -10.24
CA GLU A 410 6.26 15.41 -9.41
C GLU A 410 6.78 14.22 -8.61
N LYS A 411 7.58 13.34 -9.24
CA LYS A 411 8.21 12.20 -8.55
C LYS A 411 9.18 12.65 -7.45
N LYS A 412 9.98 13.70 -7.69
CA LYS A 412 10.89 14.25 -6.67
C LYS A 412 10.15 14.75 -5.43
N LEU A 413 8.97 15.37 -5.59
CA LEU A 413 8.15 15.79 -4.46
C LEU A 413 7.68 14.59 -3.63
N LEU A 414 7.22 13.53 -4.29
CA LEU A 414 6.83 12.29 -3.61
C LEU A 414 8.01 11.62 -2.91
N TYR A 415 9.19 11.59 -3.52
CA TYR A 415 10.41 11.07 -2.90
C TYR A 415 10.79 11.88 -1.65
N GLY A 416 10.72 13.21 -1.72
CA GLY A 416 10.99 14.08 -0.58
C GLY A 416 10.04 13.77 0.59
N SER A 417 8.76 13.54 0.31
CA SER A 417 7.77 13.22 1.33
C SER A 417 8.02 11.83 1.97
N LEU A 418 8.34 10.81 1.17
CA LEU A 418 8.76 9.49 1.69
C LEU A 418 10.08 9.56 2.48
N TRP A 419 11.05 10.36 2.01
CA TRP A 419 12.31 10.53 2.73
C TRP A 419 12.10 11.11 4.12
N VAL A 420 11.21 12.11 4.23
CA VAL A 420 10.82 12.69 5.50
C VAL A 420 10.18 11.62 6.38
N GLN A 421 9.23 10.84 5.85
CA GLN A 421 8.56 9.75 6.58
C GLN A 421 9.53 8.66 7.07
N ALA A 422 10.51 8.28 6.25
CA ALA A 422 11.48 7.24 6.57
C ALA A 422 12.55 7.69 7.59
N ASN A 423 13.05 8.94 7.46
CA ASN A 423 14.16 9.44 8.27
C ASN A 423 13.69 10.11 9.56
N LEU A 424 14.02 9.49 10.71
CA LEU A 424 13.68 10.03 12.02
C LEU A 424 14.70 11.04 12.56
N THR A 425 15.75 11.38 11.81
CA THR A 425 16.76 12.36 12.25
C THR A 425 16.13 13.74 12.42
N CYS A 426 16.33 14.35 13.59
CA CYS A 426 15.79 15.66 13.93
C CYS A 426 16.81 16.47 14.73
N SER A 427 17.16 17.68 14.26
CA SER A 427 18.25 18.48 14.87
C SER A 427 17.95 18.94 16.30
N ASN A 428 16.67 19.10 16.64
CA ASN A 428 16.23 19.70 17.90
C ASN A 428 15.53 18.68 18.82
N CYS A 429 15.53 17.41 18.46
CA CYS A 429 14.90 16.33 19.23
C CYS A 429 15.91 15.67 20.19
N PRO A 430 15.44 15.06 21.30
CA PRO A 430 16.28 14.24 22.16
C PRO A 430 17.07 13.19 21.36
N TYR A 431 18.38 13.10 21.61
CA TYR A 431 19.30 12.19 20.92
C TYR A 431 19.35 12.37 19.40
N SER A 432 18.87 13.51 18.89
CA SER A 432 18.73 13.82 17.47
C SER A 432 17.76 12.92 16.69
N LEU A 433 16.78 12.33 17.39
CA LEU A 433 15.76 11.46 16.79
C LEU A 433 14.35 11.87 17.21
N ASP A 434 13.44 11.88 16.27
CA ASP A 434 12.00 12.02 16.51
C ASP A 434 11.35 10.62 16.52
N LEU A 435 11.34 9.99 17.71
CA LEU A 435 10.80 8.64 17.86
C LEU A 435 9.26 8.61 17.87
N GLU A 436 8.58 9.75 17.97
CA GLU A 436 7.11 9.81 17.88
C GLU A 436 6.64 9.38 16.49
N ARG A 437 7.50 9.56 15.47
CA ARG A 437 7.26 9.21 14.06
C ARG A 437 7.65 7.77 13.67
N ALA A 438 8.06 6.97 14.66
CA ALA A 438 8.47 5.59 14.42
C ALA A 438 7.33 4.70 13.88
N PRO A 439 6.07 4.81 14.34
CA PRO A 439 4.97 4.01 13.80
C PRO A 439 4.76 4.24 12.31
N GLU A 440 4.75 5.49 11.83
CA GLU A 440 4.53 5.81 10.42
C GLU A 440 5.69 5.34 9.53
N SER A 441 6.93 5.39 10.03
CA SER A 441 8.11 4.88 9.34
C SER A 441 8.10 3.35 9.24
N LEU A 442 7.68 2.66 10.30
CA LEU A 442 7.52 1.20 10.32
C LEU A 442 6.39 0.73 9.39
N SER A 443 5.23 1.41 9.39
CA SER A 443 4.14 1.09 8.45
C SER A 443 4.60 1.29 7.00
N MET A 444 5.24 2.43 6.68
CA MET A 444 5.82 2.66 5.34
C MET A 444 6.79 1.54 4.94
N PHE A 445 7.64 1.08 5.86
CA PHE A 445 8.60 0.03 5.54
C PHE A 445 7.92 -1.32 5.32
N ALA A 446 6.89 -1.65 6.09
CA ALA A 446 6.10 -2.86 5.88
C ALA A 446 5.40 -2.85 4.51
N HIS A 447 4.85 -1.71 4.09
CA HIS A 447 4.29 -1.53 2.74
C HIS A 447 5.35 -1.68 1.65
N LEU A 448 6.59 -1.23 1.89
CA LEU A 448 7.70 -1.46 0.95
C LEU A 448 8.03 -2.95 0.81
N VAL A 449 8.10 -3.70 1.91
CA VAL A 449 8.32 -5.16 1.85
C VAL A 449 7.19 -5.84 1.06
N LYS A 450 5.94 -5.44 1.31
CA LYS A 450 4.76 -5.92 0.57
C LYS A 450 4.83 -5.61 -0.93
N ALA A 451 5.28 -4.41 -1.31
CA ALA A 451 5.52 -4.04 -2.70
C ALA A 451 6.52 -5.00 -3.40
N HIS A 452 7.58 -5.42 -2.71
CA HIS A 452 8.53 -6.40 -3.23
C HIS A 452 7.94 -7.81 -3.37
N CYS A 453 6.95 -8.18 -2.55
CA CYS A 453 6.21 -9.42 -2.73
C CYS A 453 5.43 -9.42 -4.06
N TYR A 454 4.72 -8.33 -4.36
CA TYR A 454 4.01 -8.20 -5.64
C TYR A 454 4.96 -8.14 -6.84
N GLN A 455 6.08 -7.41 -6.75
CA GLN A 455 7.07 -7.36 -7.82
C GLN A 455 7.67 -8.76 -8.09
N THR A 456 7.99 -9.51 -7.03
CA THR A 456 8.49 -10.88 -7.14
C THR A 456 7.47 -11.80 -7.78
N GLY A 457 6.22 -11.75 -7.33
CA GLY A 457 5.12 -12.53 -7.91
C GLY A 457 4.95 -12.24 -9.40
N GLN A 458 4.91 -10.95 -9.79
CA GLN A 458 4.80 -10.59 -11.20
C GLN A 458 6.02 -11.03 -12.02
N THR A 459 7.22 -10.98 -11.44
CA THR A 459 8.45 -11.46 -12.09
C THR A 459 8.38 -12.95 -12.41
N VAL A 460 8.00 -13.77 -11.42
CA VAL A 460 7.84 -15.22 -11.60
C VAL A 460 6.75 -15.52 -12.63
N THR A 461 5.60 -14.87 -12.56
CA THR A 461 4.51 -15.02 -13.53
C THR A 461 4.94 -14.63 -14.95
N ASN A 462 5.70 -13.55 -15.11
CA ASN A 462 6.17 -13.10 -16.42
C ASN A 462 7.14 -14.10 -17.06
N LEU A 463 8.02 -14.71 -16.27
CA LEU A 463 9.01 -15.67 -16.73
C LEU A 463 8.40 -17.04 -17.04
N THR A 464 7.47 -17.51 -16.20
CA THR A 464 6.95 -18.88 -16.26
C THR A 464 5.58 -19.03 -16.90
N ARG A 465 4.80 -17.93 -16.99
CA ARG A 465 3.37 -17.92 -17.36
C ARG A 465 2.47 -18.75 -16.45
N ARG A 466 2.93 -19.06 -15.23
CA ARG A 466 2.21 -19.82 -14.20
C ARG A 466 2.04 -18.98 -12.95
N SER A 467 1.15 -19.40 -12.05
CA SER A 467 1.05 -18.78 -10.73
C SER A 467 2.36 -19.00 -9.97
N PRO A 468 2.87 -18.02 -9.20
CA PRO A 468 4.14 -18.18 -8.50
C PRO A 468 4.16 -19.38 -7.54
N GLY A 469 3.08 -19.61 -6.80
CA GLY A 469 2.92 -20.77 -5.92
C GLY A 469 2.90 -22.13 -6.63
N ASP A 470 2.68 -22.17 -7.95
CA ASP A 470 2.72 -23.42 -8.72
C ASP A 470 4.14 -23.87 -9.10
N VAL A 471 5.11 -22.97 -9.00
CA VAL A 471 6.49 -23.16 -9.52
C VAL A 471 7.56 -23.04 -8.45
N ALA A 472 7.26 -22.41 -7.33
CA ALA A 472 8.17 -22.21 -6.21
C ALA A 472 7.43 -22.35 -4.88
N SER A 473 8.12 -22.83 -3.85
CA SER A 473 7.56 -22.92 -2.51
C SER A 473 7.35 -21.53 -1.90
N TYR A 474 6.49 -21.44 -0.88
CA TYR A 474 6.28 -20.21 -0.11
C TYR A 474 7.61 -19.67 0.45
N GLU A 475 8.47 -20.55 0.97
CA GLU A 475 9.76 -20.18 1.51
C GLU A 475 10.76 -19.71 0.44
N ASP A 476 10.74 -20.31 -0.76
CA ASP A 476 11.57 -19.85 -1.88
C ASP A 476 11.10 -18.49 -2.41
N LEU A 477 9.79 -18.25 -2.49
CA LEU A 477 9.22 -16.97 -2.89
C LEU A 477 9.56 -15.84 -1.90
N TRP A 478 9.63 -16.14 -0.61
CA TRP A 478 10.16 -15.21 0.39
C TRP A 478 11.64 -14.91 0.18
N ARG A 479 12.46 -15.93 -0.14
CA ARG A 479 13.88 -15.71 -0.47
C ARG A 479 14.06 -14.88 -1.74
N PHE A 480 13.24 -15.11 -2.76
CA PHE A 480 13.23 -14.28 -3.97
C PHE A 480 12.82 -12.84 -3.66
N THR A 481 11.88 -12.65 -2.73
CA THR A 481 11.44 -11.33 -2.29
C THR A 481 12.53 -10.56 -1.54
N LEU A 482 13.24 -11.22 -0.62
CA LEU A 482 14.38 -10.60 0.05
C LEU A 482 15.50 -10.25 -0.95
N ALA A 483 15.77 -11.14 -1.91
CA ALA A 483 16.70 -10.85 -2.99
C ALA A 483 16.21 -9.70 -3.90
N ASN A 484 14.90 -9.59 -4.10
CA ASN A 484 14.29 -8.52 -4.88
C ASN A 484 14.37 -7.16 -4.18
N TYR A 485 14.18 -7.14 -2.87
CA TYR A 485 14.36 -5.95 -2.03
C TYR A 485 15.81 -5.43 -2.08
N ASN A 486 16.78 -6.32 -1.93
CA ASN A 486 18.19 -5.94 -1.94
C ASN A 486 18.75 -5.67 -3.35
N GLY A 487 18.30 -6.43 -4.36
CA GLY A 487 18.81 -6.37 -5.72
C GLY A 487 17.82 -6.87 -6.78
N PRO A 488 16.84 -6.05 -7.20
CA PRO A 488 15.75 -6.48 -8.08
C PRO A 488 16.23 -6.99 -9.45
N ASN A 489 17.24 -6.35 -10.03
CA ASN A 489 17.83 -6.80 -11.30
C ASN A 489 18.67 -8.09 -11.13
N CYS A 490 19.30 -8.27 -9.97
CA CYS A 490 20.07 -9.47 -9.65
C CYS A 490 19.16 -10.70 -9.60
N ILE A 491 18.07 -10.65 -8.82
CA ILE A 491 17.13 -11.77 -8.72
C ILE A 491 16.39 -12.02 -10.03
N TYR A 492 16.00 -10.96 -10.77
CA TYR A 492 15.39 -11.12 -12.10
C TYR A 492 16.31 -11.92 -13.03
N THR A 493 17.60 -11.57 -13.07
CA THR A 493 18.59 -12.23 -13.92
C THR A 493 18.78 -13.69 -13.50
N ALA A 494 18.85 -13.96 -12.19
CA ALA A 494 19.01 -15.31 -11.65
C ALA A 494 17.81 -16.20 -11.98
N LEU A 495 16.57 -15.72 -11.75
CA LEU A 495 15.34 -16.42 -12.11
C LEU A 495 15.25 -16.68 -13.61
N TRP A 496 15.58 -15.69 -14.43
CA TRP A 496 15.59 -15.82 -15.89
C TRP A 496 16.58 -16.90 -16.36
N ARG A 497 17.81 -16.91 -15.83
CA ARG A 497 18.83 -17.92 -16.16
C ARG A 497 18.40 -19.32 -15.75
N THR A 498 17.86 -19.48 -14.53
CA THR A 498 17.37 -20.75 -14.00
C THR A 498 16.24 -21.29 -14.86
N SER A 499 15.23 -20.45 -15.14
CA SER A 499 14.10 -20.79 -16.01
C SER A 499 14.54 -21.13 -17.44
N LYS A 500 15.54 -20.43 -17.99
CA LYS A 500 16.10 -20.71 -19.32
C LYS A 500 16.81 -22.06 -19.41
N GLN A 501 17.33 -22.56 -18.29
CA GLN A 501 17.96 -23.87 -18.20
C GLN A 501 16.97 -24.98 -17.81
N GLU A 502 15.68 -24.65 -17.69
CA GLU A 502 14.62 -25.57 -17.28
C GLU A 502 14.88 -26.22 -15.91
N GLU A 503 15.64 -25.53 -15.05
CA GLU A 503 15.90 -25.96 -13.68
C GLU A 503 14.71 -25.59 -12.76
N PRO A 504 14.52 -26.33 -11.65
CA PRO A 504 13.52 -25.97 -10.63
C PRO A 504 13.73 -24.54 -10.13
N LEU A 505 12.63 -23.79 -9.96
CA LEU A 505 12.66 -22.45 -9.36
C LEU A 505 12.64 -22.53 -7.83
N ASP A 506 13.59 -23.27 -7.28
CA ASP A 506 13.89 -23.27 -5.85
C ASP A 506 15.13 -22.41 -5.56
N TRP A 507 15.35 -22.04 -4.30
CA TRP A 507 16.49 -21.20 -3.94
C TRP A 507 17.83 -21.90 -4.16
N ALA A 508 17.90 -23.24 -4.10
CA ALA A 508 19.14 -23.98 -4.29
C ALA A 508 19.70 -23.84 -5.71
N HIS A 509 18.84 -23.80 -6.73
CA HIS A 509 19.23 -23.57 -8.12
C HIS A 509 19.35 -22.07 -8.43
N VAL A 510 18.35 -21.26 -8.04
CA VAL A 510 18.35 -19.81 -8.34
C VAL A 510 19.57 -19.11 -7.75
N SER A 511 19.98 -19.49 -6.53
CA SER A 511 21.14 -18.87 -5.87
C SER A 511 22.48 -19.14 -6.59
N GLN A 512 22.55 -20.15 -7.45
CA GLN A 512 23.75 -20.46 -8.25
C GLN A 512 23.85 -19.60 -9.52
N HIS A 513 22.75 -19.01 -9.96
CA HIS A 513 22.68 -18.23 -11.21
C HIS A 513 22.84 -16.73 -11.03
N PHE A 514 23.04 -16.25 -9.80
CA PHE A 514 23.36 -14.84 -9.55
C PHE A 514 24.61 -14.42 -10.31
N PRO A 515 24.60 -13.24 -10.96
CA PRO A 515 25.82 -12.64 -11.50
C PRO A 515 26.91 -12.49 -10.42
N GLU A 516 28.18 -12.49 -10.82
CA GLU A 516 29.32 -12.32 -9.89
C GLU A 516 29.21 -11.04 -9.05
N ALA A 517 28.70 -9.96 -9.65
CA ALA A 517 28.48 -8.68 -8.97
C ALA A 517 27.31 -8.67 -7.97
N CYS A 518 26.55 -9.78 -7.84
CA CYS A 518 25.35 -9.89 -7.01
C CYS A 518 25.50 -10.96 -5.90
N GLN A 519 26.72 -11.38 -5.57
CA GLN A 519 26.95 -12.44 -4.57
C GLN A 519 26.60 -11.99 -3.14
N ASP A 520 26.67 -10.69 -2.88
CA ASP A 520 26.19 -10.04 -1.66
C ASP A 520 24.68 -10.21 -1.44
N VAL A 521 23.87 -10.14 -2.50
CA VAL A 521 22.41 -10.40 -2.43
C VAL A 521 22.11 -11.79 -1.87
N ARG A 522 22.91 -12.79 -2.28
CA ARG A 522 22.77 -14.16 -1.73
C ARG A 522 23.08 -14.18 -0.23
N GLY A 523 24.19 -13.57 0.19
CA GLY A 523 24.59 -13.48 1.59
C GLY A 523 23.57 -12.75 2.47
N TYR A 524 22.93 -11.71 1.92
CA TYR A 524 21.82 -10.99 2.55
C TYR A 524 20.65 -11.93 2.87
N VAL A 525 20.15 -12.66 1.88
CA VAL A 525 19.02 -13.59 2.05
C VAL A 525 19.34 -14.68 3.07
N GLU A 526 20.51 -15.31 2.95
CA GLU A 526 20.94 -16.40 3.84
C GLU A 526 21.17 -15.93 5.29
N THR A 527 21.45 -14.64 5.51
CA THR A 527 21.56 -14.08 6.86
C THR A 527 20.19 -13.92 7.53
N ILE A 528 19.18 -13.49 6.78
CA ILE A 528 17.82 -13.25 7.31
C ILE A 528 17.03 -14.57 7.41
N LEU A 529 17.12 -15.40 6.37
CA LEU A 529 16.48 -16.71 6.23
C LEU A 529 17.55 -17.80 6.01
N PRO A 530 18.26 -18.22 7.06
CA PRO A 530 19.26 -19.28 6.94
C PRO A 530 18.61 -20.57 6.43
N PHE A 531 19.38 -21.35 5.67
CA PHE A 531 18.97 -22.70 5.31
C PHE A 531 18.80 -23.54 6.57
N SER A 532 17.57 -23.93 6.86
CA SER A 532 17.33 -25.10 7.69
C SER A 532 17.66 -26.33 6.84
N VAL A 533 18.76 -27.00 7.16
CA VAL A 533 18.96 -28.37 6.67
C VAL A 533 17.92 -29.22 7.40
N GLU A 534 16.75 -29.39 6.78
CA GLU A 534 15.87 -30.48 7.17
C GLU A 534 16.64 -31.77 6.91
N THR A 535 16.96 -32.49 7.99
CA THR A 535 17.40 -33.88 7.86
C THR A 535 16.36 -34.61 7.03
N PRO A 536 16.73 -35.26 5.91
CA PRO A 536 15.77 -35.99 5.10
C PRO A 536 15.08 -37.03 5.99
N PRO A 537 13.77 -37.27 5.82
CA PRO A 537 13.08 -38.34 6.53
C PRO A 537 13.86 -39.64 6.29
N PRO A 538 14.01 -40.51 7.31
CA PRO A 538 14.75 -41.76 7.15
C PRO A 538 14.17 -42.50 5.96
N SER A 539 15.03 -42.78 4.97
CA SER A 539 14.63 -43.45 3.74
C SER A 539 13.82 -44.69 4.11
N GLN A 540 12.58 -44.77 3.62
CA GLN A 540 11.84 -46.02 3.69
C GLN A 540 12.62 -47.04 2.88
N THR A 541 13.41 -47.86 3.57
CA THR A 541 13.98 -49.08 3.03
C THR A 541 12.82 -49.94 2.54
N GLN A 542 12.77 -50.13 1.23
CA GLN A 542 11.97 -51.15 0.57
C GLN A 542 12.08 -52.48 1.31
N LYS A 543 10.93 -53.01 1.74
CA LYS A 543 10.65 -54.44 1.83
C LYS A 543 9.21 -54.69 1.44
#